data_AF-A0AAT9RUC5-F1
#
_entry.id   AF-A0AAT9RUC5-F1
#
_cell.length_a   1.000
_cell.length_b   1.000
_cell.length_c   1.000
_cell.angle_alpha   90.00
_cell.angle_beta   90.00
_cell.angle_gamma   90.00
#
_symmetry.space_group_name_H-M   'P 1'
#
loop_
_entity.id
_entity.type
_entity.pdbx_description
1 polymer ?
#
loop_
_entity_poly.entity_id
_entity_poly.type
_entity_poly.pdbx_seq_one_letter_code
_entity_poly.pdbx_strand_id
1 'polypeptide(L)'
;MTERVDRRGRGLMAVGVVAAAAALSASVFGGGPVDRPQPPGGDLAEQLDALRGANDLVRATRADVGRDPALYPTAYGRLEAALAARHRGGGGAADVPDVPELRHAALADLARTDVLDTPAWRAHYVCLSLTGSPDSEGAETNGAATVLEQAGLRERAEREAFGYLTAPDEEDDAPTSLATRAAFLHTLTCLGRDGDVPRAAVETLAADTARAEQAVPVLYAVEALRAVGVRARATGAVRGADRWLAAGCTGFEPIQRAALTLLRHRLTRQTRVCLMPYLKDSDTQTRWLVRRALTVGGDGADTIAGSLPAPVARVRSDGLVAKSPTQLGTLTATYNAARALTASAQREHTPYWLKRRLTRMGSDAGLEPSDRLLLAMICHRLALNCGPQAEKGIAEAARLGVPARLTTANERGWYGALAARAEFGLGCGRTAVEVPDGEGGAALSARSLRIVVVLADAGCTAQAERLTEGTDLVAQARKALREGDLVTASDAVQAALVSEQSIPQELWDELPGLLQRYRDANFPDLYAASPGGTASADATRAAYYLLA
;
A
#
# COMPACT_ATOMS: atom_id res chain seq x y z
N MET A 1 44.91 63.06 7.22
CA MET A 1 44.47 63.79 8.43
C MET A 1 43.41 62.95 9.11
N THR A 2 43.76 62.45 10.30
CA THR A 2 42.87 62.19 11.46
C THR A 2 41.50 61.52 11.26
N GLU A 3 41.43 60.29 11.78
CA GLU A 3 40.43 59.79 12.74
C GLU A 3 39.32 60.74 13.18
N ARG A 4 38.09 60.22 13.28
CA ARG A 4 37.33 60.13 14.54
C ARG A 4 36.05 59.31 14.34
N VAL A 5 35.93 58.20 15.05
CA VAL A 5 35.30 58.05 16.38
C VAL A 5 33.79 57.84 16.27
N ASP A 6 33.47 56.61 16.66
CA ASP A 6 32.18 56.03 16.93
C ASP A 6 31.53 56.63 18.20
N ARG A 7 30.20 56.47 18.29
CA ARG A 7 29.33 56.34 19.46
C ARG A 7 28.28 57.43 19.80
N ARG A 8 27.08 56.85 19.98
CA ARG A 8 25.88 57.20 20.79
C ARG A 8 24.85 58.08 20.07
N GLY A 9 23.57 57.72 19.99
CA GLY A 9 22.85 56.56 20.54
C GLY A 9 21.37 56.90 20.76
N ARG A 10 20.54 55.87 20.53
CA ARG A 10 19.12 55.69 20.93
C ARG A 10 18.02 56.35 20.10
N GLY A 11 17.30 55.48 19.41
CA GLY A 11 15.88 55.23 19.72
C GLY A 11 14.95 55.33 18.52
N LEU A 12 14.50 54.19 17.99
CA LEU A 12 13.10 53.92 17.65
C LEU A 12 12.95 52.42 17.32
N MET A 13 12.04 51.77 18.04
CA MET A 13 11.48 50.46 17.74
C MET A 13 10.64 50.55 16.46
N ALA A 14 10.71 49.55 15.59
CA ALA A 14 9.58 49.17 14.74
C ALA A 14 9.60 47.66 14.48
N VAL A 15 8.44 47.08 14.74
CA VAL A 15 8.02 45.68 14.64
C VAL A 15 8.12 45.18 13.19
N GLY A 16 8.37 43.88 13.03
CA GLY A 16 8.63 43.24 11.75
C GLY A 16 7.45 43.16 10.78
N VAL A 17 7.77 42.72 9.57
CA VAL A 17 6.83 42.26 8.55
C VAL A 17 7.45 41.05 7.86
N VAL A 18 6.91 39.87 8.17
CA VAL A 18 7.04 38.65 7.36
C VAL A 18 6.23 38.90 6.08
N ALA A 19 6.88 38.76 4.93
CA ALA A 19 6.24 38.90 3.62
C ALA A 19 5.27 37.73 3.40
N ALA A 20 3.97 38.02 3.52
CA ALA A 20 2.87 37.13 3.16
C ALA A 20 2.19 37.63 1.87
N ALA A 21 1.82 36.66 1.03
CA ALA A 21 0.78 36.69 -0.01
C ALA A 21 0.97 37.60 -1.24
N ALA A 22 1.38 36.99 -2.34
CA ALA A 22 0.91 37.26 -3.70
C ALA A 22 0.98 35.92 -4.46
N ALA A 23 -0.05 35.39 -5.13
CA ALA A 23 -1.10 36.06 -5.88
C ALA A 23 -2.41 35.26 -5.87
N LEU A 24 -3.50 35.92 -5.50
CA LEU A 24 -4.87 35.61 -5.93
C LEU A 24 -5.61 36.95 -6.10
N SER A 25 -5.77 37.37 -7.34
CA SER A 25 -6.72 38.39 -7.79
C SER A 25 -6.97 38.09 -9.28
N ALA A 26 -7.91 37.20 -9.58
CA ALA A 26 -9.32 37.50 -9.82
C ALA A 26 -9.54 38.38 -11.06
N SER A 27 -9.85 37.72 -12.18
CA SER A 27 -10.78 38.27 -13.17
C SER A 27 -12.15 37.68 -12.90
N VAL A 28 -13.11 38.60 -12.78
CA VAL A 28 -14.45 38.47 -12.22
C VAL A 28 -15.40 37.74 -13.18
N PHE A 29 -15.99 36.64 -12.73
CA PHE A 29 -17.37 36.25 -13.08
C PHE A 29 -18.00 35.47 -11.91
N GLY A 30 -18.88 36.16 -11.16
CA GLY A 30 -20.02 35.63 -10.41
C GLY A 30 -19.78 34.60 -9.29
N GLY A 31 -19.65 35.07 -8.05
CA GLY A 31 -19.83 34.27 -6.83
C GLY A 31 -19.24 34.98 -5.62
N GLY A 32 -20.08 35.38 -4.65
CA GLY A 32 -19.60 35.94 -3.38
C GLY A 32 -18.76 34.92 -2.59
N PRO A 33 -18.11 35.32 -1.48
CA PRO A 33 -17.39 34.37 -0.64
C PRO A 33 -18.36 33.29 -0.15
N VAL A 34 -18.17 32.06 -0.64
CA VAL A 34 -18.90 30.88 -0.20
C VAL A 34 -18.61 30.68 1.29
N ASP A 35 -19.65 30.53 2.11
CA ASP A 35 -19.50 30.14 3.51
C ASP A 35 -18.97 28.71 3.56
N ARG A 36 -17.69 28.57 3.91
CA ARG A 36 -16.99 27.30 3.92
C ARG A 36 -17.21 26.61 5.27
N PRO A 37 -17.37 25.27 5.30
CA PRO A 37 -17.28 24.53 6.54
C PRO A 37 -15.94 24.85 7.24
N GLN A 38 -15.94 24.93 8.57
CA GLN A 38 -14.69 25.11 9.31
C GLN A 38 -13.72 23.97 8.92
N PRO A 39 -12.45 24.29 8.64
CA PRO A 39 -11.45 23.26 8.40
C PRO A 39 -11.41 22.32 9.62
N PRO A 40 -11.24 21.00 9.41
CA PRO A 40 -11.14 20.04 10.50
C PRO A 40 -10.01 20.48 11.44
N GLY A 41 -10.15 20.25 12.75
CA GLY A 41 -9.10 20.59 13.73
C GLY A 41 -7.82 19.77 13.54
N GLY A 42 -6.94 19.77 14.55
CA GLY A 42 -5.72 18.93 14.57
C GLY A 42 -5.99 17.44 14.38
N ASP A 43 -7.23 17.01 14.61
CA ASP A 43 -7.70 15.63 14.57
C ASP A 43 -7.55 14.98 13.18
N LEU A 44 -7.61 15.72 12.07
CA LEU A 44 -7.40 15.11 10.73
C LEU A 44 -6.00 14.48 10.62
N ALA A 45 -4.98 15.13 11.16
CA ALA A 45 -3.61 14.60 11.12
C ALA A 45 -3.47 13.32 11.97
N GLU A 46 -4.21 13.23 13.07
CA GLU A 46 -4.26 12.05 13.95
C GLU A 46 -5.17 10.94 13.38
N GLN A 47 -6.26 11.28 12.71
CA GLN A 47 -7.15 10.31 12.05
C GLN A 47 -6.52 9.74 10.77
N LEU A 48 -5.74 10.55 10.04
CA LEU A 48 -4.87 10.03 8.98
C LEU A 48 -3.80 9.07 9.53
N ASP A 49 -3.43 9.19 10.82
CA ASP A 49 -2.61 8.18 11.51
C ASP A 49 -3.44 6.93 11.90
N ALA A 50 -4.74 7.04 12.15
CA ALA A 50 -5.59 5.85 12.32
C ALA A 50 -5.73 5.02 11.03
N LEU A 51 -5.55 5.65 9.87
CA LEU A 51 -5.38 4.92 8.60
C LEU A 51 -4.06 4.12 8.52
N ARG A 52 -3.11 4.33 9.43
CA ARG A 52 -1.84 3.59 9.51
C ARG A 52 -2.00 2.16 10.03
N GLY A 53 -3.03 1.92 10.85
CA GLY A 53 -3.28 0.62 11.49
C GLY A 53 -4.51 -0.11 10.96
N ALA A 54 -5.54 0.63 10.52
CA ALA A 54 -6.77 0.01 10.01
C ALA A 54 -6.71 -0.33 8.51
N ASN A 55 -5.64 0.05 7.81
CA ASN A 55 -5.66 0.06 6.35
C ASN A 55 -4.29 0.10 5.67
N ASP A 56 -4.00 -0.98 4.94
CA ASP A 56 -3.27 -0.97 3.68
C ASP A 56 -3.98 -0.08 2.60
N LEU A 57 -4.32 1.18 2.85
CA LEU A 57 -5.14 2.00 1.93
C LEU A 57 -4.34 2.68 0.81
N VAL A 58 -3.82 1.86 -0.10
CA VAL A 58 -3.87 2.15 -1.55
C VAL A 58 -4.46 0.92 -2.26
N ARG A 59 -5.55 0.37 -1.70
CA ARG A 59 -6.12 -0.91 -2.14
C ARG A 59 -7.18 -0.85 -3.25
N ALA A 60 -7.40 0.29 -3.93
CA ALA A 60 -8.48 0.39 -4.93
C ALA A 60 -8.21 1.06 -6.29
N THR A 61 -7.06 1.67 -6.61
CA THR A 61 -6.96 2.46 -7.87
C THR A 61 -5.82 2.15 -8.83
N ARG A 62 -5.04 1.06 -8.68
CA ARG A 62 -3.94 0.80 -9.64
C ARG A 62 -3.78 -0.66 -10.02
N ALA A 63 -4.28 -1.09 -11.18
CA ALA A 63 -3.98 -2.42 -11.74
C ALA A 63 -2.48 -2.62 -12.13
N ASP A 64 -1.60 -1.66 -11.84
CA ASP A 64 -0.41 -1.43 -12.64
C ASP A 64 0.87 -1.01 -11.90
N VAL A 65 0.84 -0.96 -10.55
CA VAL A 65 2.07 -0.97 -9.74
C VAL A 65 2.53 -2.41 -9.44
N GLY A 66 1.77 -3.40 -9.90
CA GLY A 66 2.15 -4.82 -9.84
C GLY A 66 3.18 -5.23 -10.89
N ARG A 67 4.29 -4.48 -11.01
CA ARG A 67 5.46 -4.91 -11.80
C ARG A 67 6.71 -5.12 -10.95
N ASP A 68 6.92 -4.32 -9.90
CA ASP A 68 8.10 -4.47 -9.04
C ASP A 68 7.87 -5.57 -8.00
N PRO A 69 8.75 -6.57 -7.93
CA PRO A 69 8.63 -7.64 -6.95
C PRO A 69 8.93 -7.14 -5.53
N ALA A 70 8.39 -7.84 -4.54
CA ALA A 70 8.83 -7.77 -3.14
C ALA A 70 8.93 -9.15 -2.54
N LEU A 71 9.67 -9.25 -1.46
CA LEU A 71 9.91 -10.51 -0.75
C LEU A 71 8.61 -11.11 -0.20
N TYR A 72 7.81 -10.33 0.53
CA TYR A 72 6.55 -10.82 1.12
C TYR A 72 5.54 -11.32 0.05
N PRO A 73 5.24 -10.55 -1.03
CA PRO A 73 4.36 -11.03 -2.09
C PRO A 73 4.95 -12.23 -2.85
N THR A 74 6.28 -12.28 -3.03
CA THR A 74 6.96 -13.42 -3.67
C THR A 74 6.80 -14.68 -2.83
N ALA A 75 7.06 -14.61 -1.53
CA ALA A 75 6.93 -15.72 -0.60
C ALA A 75 5.52 -16.35 -0.68
N TYR A 76 4.50 -15.57 -0.33
CA TYR A 76 3.14 -16.11 -0.21
C TYR A 76 2.44 -16.31 -1.55
N GLY A 77 2.74 -15.48 -2.57
CA GLY A 77 2.18 -15.63 -3.91
C GLY A 77 2.66 -16.89 -4.62
N ARG A 78 3.95 -17.26 -4.47
CA ARG A 78 4.47 -18.53 -4.98
C ARG A 78 3.86 -19.72 -4.24
N LEU A 79 3.77 -19.65 -2.91
CA LEU A 79 3.12 -20.69 -2.11
C LEU A 79 1.65 -20.90 -2.52
N GLU A 80 0.90 -19.83 -2.79
CA GLU A 80 -0.47 -19.91 -3.32
C GLU A 80 -0.50 -20.60 -4.68
N ALA A 81 0.40 -20.21 -5.60
CA ALA A 81 0.47 -20.75 -6.95
C ALA A 81 0.82 -22.25 -6.95
N ALA A 82 1.78 -22.66 -6.11
CA ALA A 82 2.21 -24.05 -5.98
C ALA A 82 1.09 -24.98 -5.49
N LEU A 83 0.21 -24.51 -4.57
CA LEU A 83 -0.94 -25.28 -4.11
C LEU A 83 -1.93 -25.58 -5.24
N ALA A 84 -2.13 -24.65 -6.16
CA ALA A 84 -3.04 -24.85 -7.28
C ALA A 84 -2.50 -25.85 -8.31
N ALA A 85 -1.19 -25.89 -8.53
CA ALA A 85 -0.55 -26.87 -9.40
C ALA A 85 -0.68 -28.30 -8.86
N ARG A 86 -0.44 -28.51 -7.55
CA ARG A 86 -0.51 -29.84 -6.91
C ARG A 86 -1.90 -30.49 -6.95
N HIS A 87 -2.97 -29.71 -6.86
CA HIS A 87 -4.35 -30.25 -6.80
C HIS A 87 -4.96 -30.64 -8.17
N ARG A 88 -4.25 -30.45 -9.29
CA ARG A 88 -4.75 -30.84 -10.63
C ARG A 88 -3.98 -32.00 -11.27
N GLY A 89 -2.98 -32.56 -10.58
CA GLY A 89 -2.11 -33.65 -11.07
C GLY A 89 -2.77 -35.03 -11.13
N GLY A 90 -3.94 -35.15 -11.77
CA GLY A 90 -4.66 -36.42 -11.96
C GLY A 90 -5.13 -36.69 -13.39
N GLY A 91 -4.91 -35.81 -14.36
CA GLY A 91 -5.31 -36.08 -15.74
C GLY A 91 -4.81 -35.07 -16.76
N GLY A 92 -3.98 -35.54 -17.68
CA GLY A 92 -3.87 -35.12 -19.08
C GLY A 92 -3.80 -33.63 -19.42
N ALA A 93 -2.58 -33.17 -19.73
CA ALA A 93 -2.18 -32.23 -20.78
C ALA A 93 -2.89 -30.86 -20.95
N ALA A 94 -2.02 -29.84 -21.02
CA ALA A 94 -2.14 -28.56 -21.71
C ALA A 94 -3.13 -27.53 -21.12
N ASP A 95 -2.58 -26.41 -20.65
CA ASP A 95 -3.23 -25.08 -20.45
C ASP A 95 -3.21 -24.50 -19.03
N VAL A 96 -2.26 -24.90 -18.18
CA VAL A 96 -1.87 -24.07 -17.03
C VAL A 96 -0.36 -23.82 -17.12
N PRO A 97 0.11 -22.56 -17.16
CA PRO A 97 1.54 -22.30 -17.10
C PRO A 97 2.07 -22.81 -15.77
N ASP A 98 3.09 -23.68 -15.82
CA ASP A 98 3.88 -24.06 -14.65
C ASP A 98 4.29 -22.81 -13.88
N VAL A 99 4.28 -22.88 -12.54
CA VAL A 99 4.81 -21.78 -11.72
C VAL A 99 6.26 -21.58 -12.15
N PRO A 100 6.64 -20.41 -12.71
CA PRO A 100 7.98 -20.21 -13.23
C PRO A 100 9.04 -20.49 -12.17
N GLU A 101 10.15 -21.09 -12.59
CA GLU A 101 11.30 -21.35 -11.73
C GLU A 101 11.83 -20.04 -11.13
N LEU A 102 12.21 -20.07 -9.86
CA LEU A 102 12.69 -18.90 -9.14
C LEU A 102 14.17 -18.69 -9.41
N ARG A 103 14.53 -17.60 -10.10
CA ARG A 103 15.93 -17.26 -10.35
C ARG A 103 16.60 -16.79 -9.06
N HIS A 104 17.52 -17.59 -8.52
CA HIS A 104 18.22 -17.29 -7.27
C HIS A 104 18.90 -15.91 -7.25
N ALA A 105 19.55 -15.51 -8.35
CA ALA A 105 20.18 -14.18 -8.46
C ALA A 105 19.16 -13.03 -8.33
N ALA A 106 17.98 -13.18 -8.95
CA ALA A 106 16.92 -12.18 -8.88
C ALA A 106 16.31 -12.11 -7.46
N LEU A 107 16.18 -13.25 -6.78
CA LEU A 107 15.76 -13.30 -5.38
C LEU A 107 16.81 -12.69 -4.43
N ALA A 108 18.11 -12.92 -4.69
CA ALA A 108 19.20 -12.34 -3.92
C ALA A 108 19.27 -10.82 -4.09
N ASP A 109 19.12 -10.33 -5.32
CA ASP A 109 19.01 -8.89 -5.60
C ASP A 109 17.81 -8.27 -4.88
N LEU A 110 16.64 -8.93 -4.95
CA LEU A 110 15.45 -8.48 -4.25
C LEU A 110 15.64 -8.48 -2.72
N ALA A 111 16.26 -9.51 -2.16
CA ALA A 111 16.55 -9.58 -0.73
C ALA A 111 17.48 -8.43 -0.29
N ARG A 112 18.44 -8.06 -1.14
CA ARG A 112 19.37 -6.96 -0.90
C ARG A 112 18.67 -5.60 -0.90
N THR A 113 17.74 -5.36 -1.82
CA THR A 113 17.14 -4.04 -2.07
C THR A 113 15.82 -3.80 -1.32
N ASP A 114 15.07 -4.83 -0.94
CA ASP A 114 13.79 -4.70 -0.24
C ASP A 114 14.01 -4.44 1.27
N VAL A 115 14.52 -3.25 1.61
CA VAL A 115 15.04 -2.88 2.94
C VAL A 115 13.99 -2.52 3.99
N LEU A 116 12.70 -2.67 3.69
CA LEU A 116 11.61 -2.34 4.63
C LEU A 116 11.58 -3.27 5.84
N ASP A 117 12.07 -4.50 5.68
CA ASP A 117 12.11 -5.52 6.70
C ASP A 117 13.52 -5.72 7.28
N THR A 118 13.57 -6.22 8.51
CA THR A 118 14.83 -6.58 9.16
C THR A 118 15.53 -7.72 8.41
N PRO A 119 16.86 -7.89 8.54
CA PRO A 119 17.57 -9.03 7.96
C PRO A 119 16.90 -10.40 8.20
N ALA A 120 16.44 -10.67 9.43
CA ALA A 120 15.79 -11.96 9.74
C ALA A 120 14.43 -12.15 9.05
N TRP A 121 13.61 -11.11 8.96
CA TRP A 121 12.34 -11.15 8.22
C TRP A 121 12.54 -11.31 6.71
N ARG A 122 13.55 -10.65 6.13
CA ARG A 122 13.91 -10.85 4.72
C ARG A 122 14.35 -12.28 4.44
N ALA A 123 15.16 -12.86 5.33
CA ALA A 123 15.56 -14.27 5.25
C ALA A 123 14.36 -15.22 5.37
N HIS A 124 13.41 -14.91 6.25
CA HIS A 124 12.17 -15.68 6.35
C HIS A 124 11.41 -15.73 5.02
N TYR A 125 11.24 -14.60 4.33
CA TYR A 125 10.56 -14.57 3.04
C TYR A 125 11.34 -15.25 1.92
N VAL A 126 12.68 -15.21 1.93
CA VAL A 126 13.51 -15.99 1.01
C VAL A 126 13.25 -17.49 1.20
N CYS A 127 13.25 -17.97 2.45
CA CYS A 127 12.96 -19.36 2.79
C CYS A 127 11.57 -19.80 2.32
N LEU A 128 10.55 -18.98 2.56
CA LEU A 128 9.19 -19.26 2.07
C LEU A 128 9.10 -19.28 0.55
N SER A 129 9.82 -18.38 -0.15
CA SER A 129 9.80 -18.30 -1.62
C SER A 129 10.39 -19.53 -2.32
N LEU A 130 11.33 -20.20 -1.66
CA LEU A 130 12.00 -21.41 -2.13
C LEU A 130 11.28 -22.70 -1.71
N THR A 131 10.27 -22.61 -0.85
CA THR A 131 9.54 -23.78 -0.36
C THR A 131 8.75 -24.45 -1.50
N GLY A 132 9.04 -25.72 -1.77
CA GLY A 132 8.29 -26.54 -2.74
C GLY A 132 8.81 -26.55 -4.18
N SER A 133 10.02 -26.02 -4.44
CA SER A 133 10.73 -26.26 -5.71
C SER A 133 11.10 -27.74 -5.88
N PRO A 134 11.06 -28.31 -7.10
CA PRO A 134 11.35 -29.73 -7.35
C PRO A 134 12.77 -30.17 -6.93
N ASP A 135 13.72 -29.25 -6.80
CA ASP A 135 15.06 -29.55 -6.26
C ASP A 135 15.10 -29.75 -4.73
N SER A 136 13.95 -29.64 -4.04
CA SER A 136 13.84 -29.81 -2.58
C SER A 136 13.81 -31.28 -2.13
N GLU A 137 13.69 -32.23 -3.07
CA GLU A 137 13.71 -33.67 -2.79
C GLU A 137 15.07 -34.27 -3.17
N GLY A 138 16.13 -33.95 -2.41
CA GLY A 138 17.35 -34.78 -2.42
C GLY A 138 18.68 -34.09 -2.16
N ALA A 139 18.86 -32.83 -2.55
CA ALA A 139 20.05 -32.01 -2.29
C ALA A 139 19.72 -30.62 -2.86
N GLU A 140 19.34 -29.61 -2.08
CA GLU A 140 20.27 -28.76 -1.36
C GLU A 140 19.49 -27.88 -0.37
N THR A 141 19.65 -28.12 0.93
CA THR A 141 19.42 -27.13 2.01
C THR A 141 20.31 -25.87 1.86
N ASN A 142 21.09 -25.77 0.77
CA ASN A 142 22.01 -24.67 0.49
C ASN A 142 21.38 -23.52 -0.32
N GLY A 143 20.23 -23.72 -0.98
CA GLY A 143 19.66 -22.70 -1.88
C GLY A 143 19.35 -21.36 -1.21
N ALA A 144 18.65 -21.39 -0.06
CA ALA A 144 18.32 -20.18 0.69
C ALA A 144 19.57 -19.53 1.30
N ALA A 145 20.49 -20.35 1.82
CA ALA A 145 21.77 -19.88 2.37
C ALA A 145 22.60 -19.15 1.30
N THR A 146 22.74 -19.73 0.10
CA THR A 146 23.46 -19.12 -1.03
C THR A 146 22.79 -17.83 -1.50
N VAL A 147 21.46 -17.78 -1.61
CA VAL A 147 20.73 -16.54 -1.95
C VAL A 147 21.01 -15.44 -0.92
N LEU A 148 21.00 -15.77 0.37
CA LEU A 148 21.25 -14.80 1.44
C LEU A 148 22.71 -14.39 1.55
N GLU A 149 23.66 -15.26 1.18
CA GLU A 149 25.07 -14.91 1.04
C GLU A 149 25.28 -13.92 -0.10
N GLN A 150 24.69 -14.19 -1.28
CA GLN A 150 24.73 -13.29 -2.44
C GLN A 150 24.04 -11.94 -2.15
N ALA A 151 23.04 -11.92 -1.27
CA ALA A 151 22.40 -10.71 -0.79
C ALA A 151 23.21 -9.98 0.30
N GLY A 152 24.25 -10.61 0.87
CA GLY A 152 25.01 -10.07 2.01
C GLY A 152 24.21 -9.99 3.31
N LEU A 153 23.21 -10.87 3.47
CA LEU A 153 22.26 -10.86 4.59
C LEU A 153 22.42 -12.03 5.56
N ARG A 154 23.00 -13.17 5.13
CA ARG A 154 23.02 -14.43 5.89
C ARG A 154 23.43 -14.25 7.36
N GLU A 155 24.64 -13.76 7.64
CA GLU A 155 25.13 -13.62 9.02
C GLU A 155 24.32 -12.64 9.87
N ARG A 156 23.74 -11.59 9.27
CA ARG A 156 22.90 -10.63 9.98
C ARG A 156 21.55 -11.25 10.32
N ALA A 157 20.95 -11.96 9.38
CA ALA A 157 19.70 -12.67 9.57
C ALA A 157 19.82 -13.79 10.61
N GLU A 158 20.87 -14.61 10.56
CA GLU A 158 21.11 -15.66 11.56
C GLU A 158 21.28 -15.05 12.96
N ARG A 159 22.15 -14.04 13.12
CA ARG A 159 22.36 -13.39 14.43
C ARG A 159 21.09 -12.77 14.99
N GLU A 160 20.32 -12.07 14.18
CA GLU A 160 19.07 -11.46 14.60
C GLU A 160 18.02 -12.51 14.97
N ALA A 161 17.87 -13.57 14.16
CA ALA A 161 16.95 -14.67 14.44
C ALA A 161 17.27 -15.40 15.74
N PHE A 162 18.56 -15.72 15.98
CA PHE A 162 19.01 -16.29 17.25
C PHE A 162 18.78 -15.33 18.43
N GLY A 163 19.15 -14.06 18.25
CA GLY A 163 18.98 -13.02 19.25
C GLY A 163 17.53 -12.92 19.71
N TYR A 164 16.60 -12.81 18.78
CA TYR A 164 15.18 -12.66 19.12
C TYR A 164 14.55 -13.96 19.69
N LEU A 165 14.98 -15.15 19.25
CA LEU A 165 14.50 -16.41 19.84
C LEU A 165 14.92 -16.57 21.31
N THR A 166 16.06 -15.99 21.68
CA THR A 166 16.61 -16.07 23.05
C THR A 166 16.16 -14.93 23.93
N ALA A 167 16.02 -13.74 23.36
CA ALA A 167 15.55 -12.54 24.03
C ALA A 167 14.60 -11.78 23.08
N PRO A 168 13.29 -12.13 23.08
CA PRO A 168 12.29 -11.39 22.32
C PRO A 168 12.21 -9.93 22.77
N ASP A 169 11.75 -9.06 21.88
CA ASP A 169 11.51 -7.65 22.22
C ASP A 169 10.42 -7.54 23.30
N GLU A 170 10.69 -6.74 24.34
CA GLU A 170 9.75 -6.52 25.45
C GLU A 170 8.56 -5.65 25.04
N GLU A 171 8.70 -4.88 23.94
CA GLU A 171 7.62 -4.06 23.39
C GLU A 171 6.61 -4.87 22.55
N ASP A 172 6.98 -6.08 22.12
CA ASP A 172 6.11 -6.93 21.31
C ASP A 172 4.97 -7.53 22.14
N ASP A 173 3.74 -7.39 21.65
CA ASP A 173 2.62 -8.12 22.23
C ASP A 173 2.79 -9.65 22.08
N ALA A 174 2.10 -10.42 22.92
CA ALA A 174 2.26 -11.87 22.94
C ALA A 174 1.97 -12.56 21.58
N PRO A 175 0.93 -12.18 20.80
CA PRO A 175 0.72 -12.67 19.44
C PRO A 175 1.87 -12.38 18.47
N THR A 176 2.39 -11.15 18.49
CA THR A 176 3.51 -10.70 17.65
C THR A 176 4.77 -11.47 18.00
N SER A 177 5.12 -11.54 19.29
CA SER A 177 6.25 -12.31 19.78
C SER A 177 6.18 -13.79 19.40
N LEU A 178 5.00 -14.40 19.50
CA LEU A 178 4.78 -15.79 19.10
C LEU A 178 5.01 -15.99 17.60
N ALA A 179 4.44 -15.12 16.76
CA ALA A 179 4.59 -15.20 15.32
C ALA A 179 6.05 -14.97 14.87
N THR A 180 6.73 -13.98 15.44
CA THR A 180 8.15 -13.67 15.10
C THR A 180 9.08 -14.80 15.50
N ARG A 181 8.92 -15.37 16.71
CA ARG A 181 9.70 -16.55 17.12
C ARG A 181 9.44 -17.75 16.23
N ALA A 182 8.19 -18.00 15.83
CA ALA A 182 7.87 -19.08 14.90
C ALA A 182 8.52 -18.86 13.51
N ALA A 183 8.44 -17.63 13.00
CA ALA A 183 9.05 -17.26 11.73
C ALA A 183 10.58 -17.44 11.76
N PHE A 184 11.23 -17.01 12.83
CA PHE A 184 12.69 -17.10 12.98
C PHE A 184 13.18 -18.52 13.25
N LEU A 185 12.41 -19.34 13.97
CA LEU A 185 12.68 -20.78 14.07
C LEU A 185 12.60 -21.44 12.69
N HIS A 186 11.58 -21.10 11.89
CA HIS A 186 11.46 -21.57 10.52
C HIS A 186 12.65 -21.12 9.66
N THR A 187 13.06 -19.86 9.77
CA THR A 187 14.23 -19.32 9.06
C THR A 187 15.49 -20.11 9.42
N LEU A 188 15.77 -20.34 10.71
CA LEU A 188 16.96 -21.09 11.12
C LEU A 188 16.90 -22.55 10.65
N THR A 189 15.73 -23.18 10.68
CA THR A 189 15.54 -24.54 10.13
C THR A 189 15.84 -24.59 8.63
N CYS A 190 15.31 -23.63 7.87
CA CYS A 190 15.55 -23.49 6.44
C CYS A 190 17.05 -23.28 6.11
N LEU A 191 17.80 -22.61 7.00
CA LEU A 191 19.24 -22.39 6.85
C LEU A 191 20.11 -23.53 7.42
N GLY A 192 19.50 -24.62 7.89
CA GLY A 192 20.20 -25.76 8.49
C GLY A 192 20.85 -25.44 9.83
N ARG A 193 20.27 -24.49 10.59
CA ARG A 193 20.76 -23.97 11.87
C ARG A 193 19.82 -24.26 13.04
N ASP A 194 18.82 -25.11 12.85
CA ASP A 194 17.87 -25.51 13.90
C ASP A 194 18.54 -26.24 15.07
N GLY A 195 19.59 -27.02 14.80
CA GLY A 195 20.39 -27.71 15.84
C GLY A 195 21.12 -26.77 16.80
N ASP A 196 21.31 -25.51 16.43
CA ASP A 196 21.97 -24.49 17.25
C ASP A 196 20.97 -23.69 18.12
N VAL A 197 19.65 -23.88 17.90
CA VAL A 197 18.63 -23.17 18.67
C VAL A 197 18.57 -23.74 20.09
N PRO A 198 18.67 -22.92 21.15
CA PRO A 198 18.60 -23.41 22.51
C PRO A 198 17.28 -24.15 22.77
N ARG A 199 17.38 -25.37 23.30
CA ARG A 199 16.22 -26.20 23.63
C ARG A 199 15.18 -25.48 24.48
N ALA A 200 15.62 -24.65 25.43
CA ALA A 200 14.75 -23.85 26.29
C ALA A 200 13.89 -22.84 25.50
N ALA A 201 14.43 -22.26 24.40
CA ALA A 201 13.69 -21.34 23.54
C ALA A 201 12.57 -22.09 22.79
N VAL A 202 12.87 -23.29 22.28
CA VAL A 202 11.90 -24.16 21.59
C VAL A 202 10.80 -24.63 22.54
N GLU A 203 11.15 -25.04 23.77
CA GLU A 203 10.20 -25.45 24.80
C GLU A 203 9.30 -24.28 25.25
N THR A 204 9.86 -23.08 25.39
CA THR A 204 9.09 -21.87 25.70
C THR A 204 8.12 -21.52 24.58
N LEU A 205 8.57 -21.57 23.32
CA LEU A 205 7.73 -21.36 22.15
C LEU A 205 6.56 -22.36 22.12
N ALA A 206 6.81 -23.63 22.41
CA ALA A 206 5.77 -24.67 22.48
C ALA A 206 4.75 -24.41 23.60
N ALA A 207 5.21 -23.95 24.77
CA ALA A 207 4.33 -23.58 25.87
C ALA A 207 3.47 -22.35 25.55
N ASP A 208 4.02 -21.34 24.90
CA ASP A 208 3.30 -20.12 24.48
C ASP A 208 2.27 -20.42 23.40
N THR A 209 2.61 -21.31 22.47
CA THR A 209 1.69 -21.82 21.44
C THR A 209 0.41 -22.42 22.07
N ALA A 210 0.54 -23.11 23.20
CA ALA A 210 -0.59 -23.70 23.90
C ALA A 210 -1.48 -22.68 24.61
N ARG A 211 -0.91 -21.54 25.01
CA ARG A 211 -1.59 -20.47 25.77
C ARG A 211 -2.28 -19.45 24.86
N ALA A 212 -1.69 -19.15 23.70
CA ALA A 212 -2.19 -18.12 22.81
C ALA A 212 -3.58 -18.44 22.23
N GLU A 213 -4.38 -17.38 22.06
CA GLU A 213 -5.78 -17.47 21.63
C GLU A 213 -5.98 -17.13 20.14
N GLN A 214 -5.04 -16.41 19.52
CA GLN A 214 -5.12 -16.06 18.11
C GLN A 214 -4.66 -17.23 17.23
N ALA A 215 -5.48 -17.61 16.24
CA ALA A 215 -5.27 -18.81 15.45
C ALA A 215 -4.08 -18.70 14.49
N VAL A 216 -3.83 -17.53 13.89
CA VAL A 216 -2.75 -17.34 12.90
C VAL A 216 -1.35 -17.52 13.51
N PRO A 217 -0.95 -16.79 14.58
CA PRO A 217 0.35 -17.00 15.22
C PRO A 217 0.53 -18.43 15.73
N VAL A 218 -0.53 -19.03 16.28
CA VAL A 218 -0.52 -20.41 16.77
C VAL A 218 -0.30 -21.43 15.64
N LEU A 219 -0.94 -21.24 14.48
CA LEU A 219 -0.71 -22.10 13.32
C LEU A 219 0.76 -22.07 12.89
N TYR A 220 1.35 -20.89 12.75
CA TYR A 220 2.76 -20.77 12.35
C TYR A 220 3.71 -21.37 13.38
N ALA A 221 3.45 -21.16 14.68
CA ALA A 221 4.25 -21.78 15.73
C ALA A 221 4.14 -23.30 15.74
N VAL A 222 2.93 -23.86 15.56
CA VAL A 222 2.73 -25.32 15.42
C VAL A 222 3.51 -25.88 14.22
N GLU A 223 3.50 -25.18 13.08
CA GLU A 223 4.20 -25.63 11.87
C GLU A 223 5.72 -25.54 12.00
N ALA A 224 6.24 -24.44 12.55
CA ALA A 224 7.67 -24.26 12.80
C ALA A 224 8.20 -25.29 13.81
N LEU A 225 7.47 -25.52 14.91
CA LEU A 225 7.84 -26.53 15.91
C LEU A 225 7.80 -27.95 15.34
N ARG A 226 6.84 -28.25 14.47
CA ARG A 226 6.77 -29.56 13.78
C ARG A 226 7.99 -29.79 12.89
N ALA A 227 8.48 -28.75 12.21
CA ALA A 227 9.64 -28.87 11.32
C ALA A 227 10.92 -29.29 12.07
N VAL A 228 11.03 -28.92 13.36
CA VAL A 228 12.14 -29.32 14.24
C VAL A 228 11.79 -30.52 15.15
N GLY A 229 10.75 -31.29 14.80
CA GLY A 229 10.35 -32.50 15.52
C GLY A 229 9.64 -32.29 16.87
N VAL A 230 9.22 -31.06 17.19
CA VAL A 230 8.52 -30.73 18.44
C VAL A 230 7.02 -30.65 18.23
N ARG A 231 6.26 -31.41 19.03
CA ARG A 231 4.79 -31.41 18.98
C ARG A 231 4.21 -30.32 19.87
N ALA A 232 3.65 -29.28 19.23
CA ALA A 232 2.92 -28.22 19.92
C ALA A 232 1.40 -28.48 19.95
N ARG A 233 0.72 -27.90 20.95
CA ARG A 233 -0.74 -27.92 21.07
C ARG A 233 -1.29 -26.52 20.82
N ALA A 234 -2.41 -26.42 20.12
CA ALA A 234 -3.11 -25.16 19.85
C ALA A 234 -4.27 -24.91 20.83
N THR A 235 -4.13 -25.31 22.10
CA THR A 235 -5.23 -25.46 23.06
C THR A 235 -6.03 -24.16 23.26
N GLY A 236 -5.34 -23.02 23.45
CA GLY A 236 -5.98 -21.71 23.59
C GLY A 236 -6.77 -21.32 22.34
N ALA A 237 -6.12 -21.32 21.17
CA ALA A 237 -6.74 -20.90 19.91
C ALA A 237 -7.93 -21.75 19.46
N VAL A 238 -7.95 -23.06 19.77
CA VAL A 238 -9.10 -23.91 19.42
C VAL A 238 -10.22 -23.88 20.47
N ARG A 239 -9.98 -23.27 21.64
CA ARG A 239 -10.98 -23.16 22.70
C ARG A 239 -12.11 -22.24 22.25
N GLY A 240 -13.34 -22.75 22.22
CA GLY A 240 -14.50 -21.97 21.77
C GLY A 240 -14.55 -21.74 20.25
N ALA A 241 -13.71 -22.43 19.46
CA ALA A 241 -13.67 -22.34 18.00
C ALA A 241 -15.05 -22.47 17.33
N ASP A 242 -15.92 -23.32 17.85
CA ASP A 242 -17.27 -23.51 17.30
C ASP A 242 -18.14 -22.25 17.42
N ARG A 243 -17.97 -21.46 18.49
CA ARG A 243 -18.67 -20.17 18.67
C ARG A 243 -18.19 -19.15 17.64
N TRP A 244 -16.88 -19.02 17.46
CA TRP A 244 -16.27 -18.09 16.49
C TRP A 244 -16.61 -18.45 15.05
N LEU A 245 -16.62 -19.73 14.71
CA LEU A 245 -16.97 -20.19 13.37
C LEU A 245 -18.47 -20.06 13.08
N ALA A 246 -19.32 -20.13 14.11
CA ALA A 246 -20.76 -19.93 14.01
C ALA A 246 -21.16 -18.45 13.88
N ALA A 247 -20.36 -17.52 14.41
CA ALA A 247 -20.49 -16.11 14.07
C ALA A 247 -20.37 -15.98 12.54
N GLY A 248 -21.35 -15.36 11.89
CA GLY A 248 -21.46 -15.29 10.43
C GLY A 248 -20.19 -14.77 9.73
N CYS A 249 -20.17 -14.75 8.40
CA CYS A 249 -18.92 -14.54 7.64
C CYS A 249 -18.19 -13.22 7.94
N THR A 250 -18.88 -12.19 8.42
CA THR A 250 -18.31 -10.88 8.80
C THR A 250 -17.87 -10.79 10.26
N GLY A 251 -18.25 -11.72 11.12
CA GLY A 251 -17.98 -11.68 12.56
C GLY A 251 -16.63 -12.26 12.98
N PHE A 252 -15.83 -12.76 12.03
CA PHE A 252 -14.52 -13.34 12.31
C PHE A 252 -13.61 -13.23 11.10
N GLU A 253 -12.39 -12.72 11.31
CA GLU A 253 -11.46 -12.44 10.22
C GLU A 253 -11.17 -13.69 9.35
N PRO A 254 -11.08 -13.55 8.03
CA PRO A 254 -10.93 -14.68 7.11
C PRO A 254 -9.65 -15.47 7.34
N ILE A 255 -8.54 -14.76 7.61
CA ILE A 255 -7.23 -15.37 7.86
C ILE A 255 -7.25 -16.17 9.16
N GLN A 256 -7.90 -15.66 10.21
CA GLN A 256 -8.09 -16.36 11.49
C GLN A 256 -9.01 -17.58 11.31
N ARG A 257 -10.08 -17.44 10.52
CA ARG A 257 -11.00 -18.55 10.17
C ARG A 257 -10.28 -19.65 9.40
N ALA A 258 -9.43 -19.30 8.45
CA ALA A 258 -8.61 -20.24 7.70
C ALA A 258 -7.60 -20.96 8.60
N ALA A 259 -6.88 -20.22 9.45
CA ALA A 259 -5.93 -20.79 10.39
C ALA A 259 -6.60 -21.74 11.39
N LEU A 260 -7.76 -21.37 11.92
CA LEU A 260 -8.54 -22.21 12.82
C LEU A 260 -9.04 -23.50 12.14
N THR A 261 -9.39 -23.42 10.86
CA THR A 261 -9.76 -24.58 10.03
C THR A 261 -8.60 -25.56 9.88
N LEU A 262 -7.39 -25.03 9.65
CA LEU A 262 -6.16 -25.82 9.52
C LEU A 262 -5.73 -26.45 10.85
N LEU A 263 -5.75 -25.68 11.94
CA LEU A 263 -5.44 -26.16 13.29
C LEU A 263 -6.37 -27.29 13.75
N ARG A 264 -7.65 -27.21 13.38
CA ARG A 264 -8.65 -28.24 13.69
C ARG A 264 -8.70 -29.37 12.69
N HIS A 265 -8.06 -29.21 11.53
CA HIS A 265 -8.15 -30.10 10.38
C HIS A 265 -9.62 -30.43 10.00
N ARG A 266 -10.49 -29.40 10.00
CA ARG A 266 -11.93 -29.59 9.76
C ARG A 266 -12.55 -28.41 9.00
N LEU A 267 -12.99 -28.64 7.78
CA LEU A 267 -13.74 -27.69 6.96
C LEU A 267 -15.25 -27.96 7.05
N THR A 268 -16.04 -26.98 7.50
CA THR A 268 -17.51 -27.05 7.47
C THR A 268 -18.06 -26.37 6.21
N ARG A 269 -19.30 -26.70 5.84
CA ARG A 269 -19.99 -26.03 4.71
C ARG A 269 -20.09 -24.52 4.91
N GLN A 270 -20.41 -24.07 6.12
CA GLN A 270 -20.49 -22.64 6.46
C GLN A 270 -19.13 -21.96 6.35
N THR A 271 -18.08 -22.56 6.91
CA THR A 271 -16.70 -22.06 6.80
C THR A 271 -16.27 -21.97 5.34
N ARG A 272 -16.58 -22.99 4.52
CA ARG A 272 -16.29 -22.97 3.07
C ARG A 272 -16.95 -21.78 2.39
N VAL A 273 -18.24 -21.54 2.64
CA VAL A 273 -18.97 -20.40 2.08
C VAL A 273 -18.33 -19.07 2.50
N CYS A 274 -17.94 -18.94 3.77
CA CYS A 274 -17.31 -17.71 4.26
C CYS A 274 -15.90 -17.48 3.70
N LEU A 275 -15.12 -18.54 3.44
CA LEU A 275 -13.75 -18.43 2.97
C LEU A 275 -13.65 -18.24 1.44
N MET A 276 -14.64 -18.68 0.67
CA MET A 276 -14.59 -18.65 -0.79
C MET A 276 -14.36 -17.27 -1.42
N PRO A 277 -15.00 -16.17 -0.95
CA PRO A 277 -14.75 -14.83 -1.50
C PRO A 277 -13.29 -14.37 -1.31
N TYR A 278 -12.61 -14.83 -0.26
CA TYR A 278 -11.26 -14.42 0.11
C TYR A 278 -10.15 -15.13 -0.69
N LEU A 279 -10.50 -16.00 -1.63
CA LEU A 279 -9.55 -16.43 -2.68
C LEU A 279 -9.17 -15.28 -3.63
N LYS A 280 -9.91 -14.16 -3.60
CA LYS A 280 -9.60 -12.93 -4.31
C LYS A 280 -9.10 -11.82 -3.38
N ASP A 281 -8.80 -12.15 -2.11
CA ASP A 281 -8.26 -11.18 -1.16
C ASP A 281 -7.01 -10.53 -1.74
N SER A 282 -6.76 -9.27 -1.43
CA SER A 282 -5.60 -8.56 -1.93
C SER A 282 -4.31 -9.02 -1.24
N ASP A 283 -4.40 -9.53 -0.03
CA ASP A 283 -3.28 -10.08 0.73
C ASP A 283 -2.91 -11.51 0.29
N THR A 284 -1.65 -11.69 -0.12
CA THR A 284 -1.09 -12.97 -0.57
C THR A 284 -1.12 -14.04 0.53
N GLN A 285 -0.88 -13.67 1.79
CA GLN A 285 -0.87 -14.62 2.90
C GLN A 285 -2.27 -15.12 3.24
N THR A 286 -3.25 -14.23 3.25
CA THR A 286 -4.68 -14.55 3.41
C THR A 286 -5.13 -15.48 2.31
N ARG A 287 -4.88 -15.16 1.04
CA ARG A 287 -5.24 -16.05 -0.09
C ARG A 287 -4.61 -17.43 0.04
N TRP A 288 -3.31 -17.48 0.38
CA TRP A 288 -2.59 -18.74 0.58
C TRP A 288 -3.21 -19.58 1.71
N LEU A 289 -3.43 -19.01 2.90
CA LEU A 289 -4.05 -19.71 4.03
C LEU A 289 -5.49 -20.14 3.73
N VAL A 290 -6.29 -19.28 3.10
CA VAL A 290 -7.66 -19.57 2.68
C VAL A 290 -7.67 -20.76 1.73
N ARG A 291 -6.79 -20.76 0.70
CA ARG A 291 -6.68 -21.88 -0.25
C ARG A 291 -6.28 -23.17 0.45
N ARG A 292 -5.32 -23.13 1.38
CA ARG A 292 -4.96 -24.30 2.22
C ARG A 292 -6.13 -24.81 3.05
N ALA A 293 -6.87 -23.91 3.69
CA ALA A 293 -8.01 -24.29 4.53
C ALA A 293 -9.15 -24.93 3.71
N LEU A 294 -9.37 -24.45 2.49
CA LEU A 294 -10.40 -24.96 1.58
C LEU A 294 -10.07 -26.33 0.98
N THR A 295 -8.84 -26.80 1.13
CA THR A 295 -8.40 -28.13 0.66
C THR A 295 -8.30 -29.16 1.81
N VAL A 296 -8.61 -28.75 3.04
CA VAL A 296 -8.69 -29.65 4.20
C VAL A 296 -9.85 -30.65 4.04
N GLY A 297 -9.55 -31.95 4.11
CA GLY A 297 -10.54 -33.04 4.06
C GLY A 297 -10.81 -33.63 2.68
N GLY A 298 -9.92 -33.42 1.70
CA GLY A 298 -10.04 -33.91 0.32
C GLY A 298 -9.56 -35.34 0.06
N ASP A 299 -9.29 -36.15 1.09
CA ASP A 299 -8.83 -37.55 0.95
C ASP A 299 -9.99 -38.55 1.07
N GLY A 300 -10.99 -38.45 0.19
CA GLY A 300 -12.06 -39.45 0.16
C GLY A 300 -13.32 -39.05 -0.61
N ALA A 301 -13.39 -39.51 -1.86
CA ALA A 301 -14.56 -40.09 -2.53
C ALA A 301 -15.97 -39.44 -2.42
N ASP A 302 -16.12 -38.17 -2.05
CA ASP A 302 -17.36 -37.42 -2.30
C ASP A 302 -17.10 -36.08 -3.01
N THR A 303 -17.73 -35.98 -4.17
CA THR A 303 -17.53 -35.07 -5.29
C THR A 303 -18.02 -33.65 -5.01
N ILE A 304 -17.36 -32.92 -4.12
CA ILE A 304 -17.57 -31.46 -3.95
C ILE A 304 -16.24 -30.68 -3.81
N ALA A 305 -15.11 -31.25 -4.26
CA ALA A 305 -13.88 -30.50 -4.53
C ALA A 305 -13.97 -29.83 -5.92
N GLY A 306 -15.00 -29.00 -6.14
CA GLY A 306 -15.06 -28.12 -7.31
C GLY A 306 -13.75 -27.32 -7.39
N SER A 307 -13.11 -27.34 -8.56
CA SER A 307 -11.81 -26.72 -8.80
C SER A 307 -11.79 -25.30 -8.24
N LEU A 308 -10.96 -25.07 -7.22
CA LEU A 308 -10.81 -23.73 -6.67
C LEU A 308 -10.40 -22.79 -7.82
N PRO A 309 -10.91 -21.54 -7.84
CA PRO A 309 -10.46 -20.53 -8.79
C PRO A 309 -8.93 -20.49 -8.90
N ALA A 310 -8.43 -20.24 -10.11
CA ALA A 310 -6.99 -20.10 -10.33
C ALA A 310 -6.39 -19.05 -9.37
N PRO A 311 -5.14 -19.23 -8.91
CA PRO A 311 -4.43 -18.21 -8.14
C PRO A 311 -4.46 -16.86 -8.83
N VAL A 312 -4.60 -15.79 -8.04
CA VAL A 312 -4.60 -14.42 -8.55
C VAL A 312 -3.18 -13.86 -8.64
N ALA A 313 -2.21 -14.45 -7.92
CA ALA A 313 -0.82 -14.04 -7.96
C ALA A 313 -0.24 -14.15 -9.37
N ARG A 314 0.23 -13.03 -9.94
CA ARG A 314 0.98 -13.01 -11.20
C ARG A 314 2.46 -13.25 -10.91
N VAL A 315 2.90 -14.48 -11.11
CA VAL A 315 4.31 -14.85 -11.04
C VAL A 315 5.00 -14.45 -12.35
N ARG A 316 6.06 -13.65 -12.26
CA ARG A 316 6.88 -13.22 -13.41
C ARG A 316 7.71 -14.39 -13.95
N SER A 317 8.29 -14.21 -15.14
CA SER A 317 9.17 -15.22 -15.78
C SER A 317 10.48 -15.51 -15.02
N ASP A 318 10.89 -14.62 -14.11
CA ASP A 318 12.01 -14.82 -13.18
C ASP A 318 11.58 -15.51 -11.87
N GLY A 319 10.30 -15.87 -11.75
CA GLY A 319 9.70 -16.51 -10.59
C GLY A 319 9.33 -15.54 -9.47
N LEU A 320 9.61 -14.24 -9.59
CA LEU A 320 9.26 -13.25 -8.59
C LEU A 320 7.77 -12.86 -8.71
N VAL A 321 7.14 -12.54 -7.59
CA VAL A 321 5.76 -12.06 -7.59
C VAL A 321 5.78 -10.56 -7.40
N ALA A 322 5.20 -9.86 -8.36
CA ALA A 322 5.05 -8.43 -8.24
C ALA A 322 4.20 -8.09 -7.01
N LYS A 323 4.53 -6.99 -6.35
CA LYS A 323 3.66 -6.42 -5.31
C LYS A 323 2.24 -6.39 -5.84
N SER A 324 1.29 -6.93 -5.08
CA SER A 324 -0.09 -6.58 -5.39
C SER A 324 -0.20 -5.05 -5.27
N PRO A 325 -1.01 -4.36 -6.09
CA PRO A 325 -1.22 -2.90 -5.97
C PRO A 325 -1.50 -2.42 -4.55
N THR A 326 -2.04 -3.36 -3.80
CA THR A 326 -2.54 -3.38 -2.46
C THR A 326 -1.45 -3.51 -1.36
N GLN A 327 -0.20 -3.81 -1.71
CA GLN A 327 0.94 -4.06 -0.79
C GLN A 327 2.05 -2.98 -0.87
N LEU A 328 1.79 -1.84 -1.52
CA LEU A 328 2.76 -0.74 -1.68
C LEU A 328 2.55 0.34 -0.60
N GLY A 329 2.90 0.00 0.63
CA GLY A 329 2.97 0.97 1.72
C GLY A 329 4.32 1.67 1.75
N THR A 330 4.37 2.97 1.44
CA THR A 330 4.76 4.01 2.43
C THR A 330 4.92 5.39 1.78
N LEU A 331 5.64 5.57 0.67
CA LEU A 331 5.86 6.94 0.13
C LEU A 331 4.68 7.48 -0.69
N THR A 332 4.09 6.71 -1.61
CA THR A 332 2.91 7.20 -2.37
C THR A 332 1.69 7.41 -1.47
N ALA A 333 1.47 6.53 -0.49
CA ALA A 333 0.41 6.71 0.51
C ALA A 333 0.65 7.96 1.36
N THR A 334 1.91 8.17 1.79
CA THR A 334 2.31 9.41 2.49
C THR A 334 2.13 10.64 1.60
N TYR A 335 2.39 10.53 0.30
CA TYR A 335 2.15 11.61 -0.65
C TYR A 335 0.66 11.94 -0.78
N ASN A 336 -0.21 10.95 -0.87
CA ASN A 336 -1.66 11.18 -0.90
C ASN A 336 -2.17 11.77 0.43
N ALA A 337 -1.64 11.33 1.58
CA ALA A 337 -1.93 11.94 2.88
C ALA A 337 -1.44 13.40 2.95
N ALA A 338 -0.24 13.69 2.42
CA ALA A 338 0.27 15.05 2.30
C ALA A 338 -0.61 15.93 1.40
N ARG A 339 -1.14 15.37 0.30
CA ARG A 339 -2.12 16.06 -0.54
C ARG A 339 -3.43 16.32 0.19
N ALA A 340 -3.92 15.38 1.00
CA ALA A 340 -5.11 15.58 1.81
C ALA A 340 -4.91 16.67 2.86
N LEU A 341 -3.79 16.65 3.61
CA LEU A 341 -3.43 17.69 4.57
C LEU A 341 -3.27 19.07 3.91
N THR A 342 -2.77 19.11 2.68
CA THR A 342 -2.65 20.37 1.93
C THR A 342 -4.02 20.87 1.48
N ALA A 343 -4.87 19.98 0.93
CA ALA A 343 -6.21 20.31 0.49
C ALA A 343 -7.10 20.80 1.64
N SER A 344 -6.91 20.26 2.85
CA SER A 344 -7.61 20.70 4.06
C SER A 344 -6.98 21.92 4.74
N ALA A 345 -5.94 22.54 4.15
CA ALA A 345 -5.14 23.62 4.74
C ALA A 345 -4.50 23.28 6.11
N GLN A 346 -4.28 21.99 6.41
CA GLN A 346 -3.72 21.48 7.67
C GLN A 346 -2.23 21.13 7.61
N ARG A 347 -1.48 21.62 6.60
CA ARG A 347 -0.06 21.31 6.43
C ARG A 347 0.81 21.62 7.66
N GLU A 348 0.47 22.65 8.44
CA GLU A 348 1.22 23.05 9.64
C GLU A 348 1.12 22.01 10.78
N HIS A 349 -0.01 21.28 10.84
CA HIS A 349 -0.29 20.22 11.80
C HIS A 349 0.26 18.85 11.38
N THR A 350 1.18 18.81 10.42
CA THR A 350 1.86 17.57 10.04
C THR A 350 2.53 16.92 11.27
N PRO A 351 2.23 15.64 11.58
CA PRO A 351 2.73 14.97 12.79
C PRO A 351 4.25 14.92 12.90
N TYR A 352 4.77 15.04 14.13
CA TYR A 352 6.21 15.04 14.39
C TYR A 352 6.91 13.77 13.91
N TRP A 353 6.28 12.60 14.07
CA TRP A 353 6.84 11.32 13.63
C TRP A 353 7.02 11.27 12.10
N LEU A 354 6.10 11.87 11.34
CA LEU A 354 6.13 11.89 9.89
C LEU A 354 7.27 12.81 9.41
N LYS A 355 7.38 13.99 10.02
CA LYS A 355 8.52 14.91 9.82
C LYS A 355 9.85 14.18 10.06
N ARG A 356 10.00 13.53 11.23
CA ARG A 356 11.22 12.79 11.61
C ARG A 356 11.54 11.65 10.63
N ARG A 357 10.54 10.90 10.16
CA ARG A 357 10.72 9.80 9.21
C ARG A 357 11.18 10.31 7.84
N LEU A 358 10.54 11.35 7.30
CA LEU A 358 10.89 11.94 6.01
C LEU A 358 12.32 12.53 6.04
N THR A 359 12.69 13.23 7.10
CA THR A 359 14.08 13.74 7.28
C THR A 359 15.10 12.62 7.40
N ARG A 360 14.77 11.52 8.10
CA ARG A 360 15.66 10.35 8.20
C ARG A 360 15.88 9.69 6.84
N MET A 361 14.79 9.46 6.10
CA MET A 361 14.88 8.94 4.73
C MET A 361 15.70 9.89 3.86
N GLY A 362 15.45 11.20 3.92
CA GLY A 362 16.19 12.13 3.08
C GLY A 362 17.67 12.31 3.41
N SER A 363 18.12 11.73 4.53
CA SER A 363 19.53 11.61 4.90
C SER A 363 20.19 10.31 4.41
N ASP A 364 19.40 9.33 3.94
CA ASP A 364 19.90 8.02 3.50
C ASP A 364 20.52 8.10 2.09
N ALA A 365 21.82 7.82 1.98
CA ALA A 365 22.53 7.81 0.71
C ALA A 365 22.01 6.75 -0.28
N GLY A 366 21.39 5.68 0.21
CA GLY A 366 20.98 4.50 -0.54
C GLY A 366 19.61 4.57 -1.22
N LEU A 367 18.84 5.65 -1.03
CA LEU A 367 17.52 5.80 -1.65
C LEU A 367 17.58 5.71 -3.18
N GLU A 368 16.66 4.98 -3.79
CA GLU A 368 16.54 4.90 -5.25
C GLU A 368 15.96 6.19 -5.86
N PRO A 369 16.23 6.50 -7.14
CA PRO A 369 15.75 7.74 -7.77
C PRO A 369 14.22 7.95 -7.70
N SER A 370 13.43 6.88 -7.83
CA SER A 370 11.96 6.90 -7.70
C SER A 370 11.52 7.31 -6.30
N ASP A 371 12.16 6.78 -5.26
CA ASP A 371 11.85 7.10 -3.87
C ASP A 371 12.35 8.50 -3.49
N ARG A 372 13.48 8.95 -4.04
CA ARG A 372 13.94 10.35 -3.91
C ARG A 372 12.92 11.31 -4.48
N LEU A 373 12.37 11.01 -5.66
CA LEU A 373 11.35 11.82 -6.29
C LEU A 373 10.07 11.88 -5.43
N LEU A 374 9.57 10.74 -4.96
CA LEU A 374 8.40 10.70 -4.10
C LEU A 374 8.64 11.42 -2.77
N LEU A 375 9.81 11.23 -2.16
CA LEU A 375 10.23 11.97 -0.97
C LEU A 375 10.22 13.48 -1.24
N ALA A 376 10.81 13.92 -2.36
CA ALA A 376 10.84 15.32 -2.75
C ALA A 376 9.44 15.92 -2.91
N MET A 377 8.53 15.19 -3.56
CA MET A 377 7.15 15.62 -3.76
C MET A 377 6.40 15.74 -2.43
N ILE A 378 6.55 14.77 -1.52
CA ILE A 378 5.95 14.83 -0.17
C ILE A 378 6.48 16.05 0.59
N CYS A 379 7.79 16.24 0.60
CA CYS A 379 8.44 17.30 1.36
C CYS A 379 8.12 18.68 0.80
N HIS A 380 8.03 18.81 -0.52
CA HIS A 380 7.57 20.03 -1.18
C HIS A 380 6.13 20.36 -0.78
N ARG A 381 5.23 19.37 -0.87
CA ARG A 381 3.80 19.52 -0.55
C ARG A 381 3.57 19.90 0.92
N LEU A 382 4.35 19.33 1.84
CA LEU A 382 4.29 19.61 3.27
C LEU A 382 5.14 20.82 3.70
N ALA A 383 5.83 21.50 2.77
CA ALA A 383 6.80 22.56 3.04
C ALA A 383 7.87 22.18 4.09
N LEU A 384 8.38 20.94 4.01
CA LEU A 384 9.40 20.39 4.90
C LEU A 384 10.78 20.37 4.23
N ASN A 385 11.82 20.69 5.00
CA ASN A 385 13.19 20.39 4.60
C ASN A 385 13.55 18.95 5.01
N CYS A 386 13.59 18.05 4.03
CA CYS A 386 13.85 16.64 4.27
C CYS A 386 15.31 16.22 4.01
N GLY A 387 16.19 17.15 3.63
CA GLY A 387 17.60 16.87 3.40
C GLY A 387 17.98 16.53 1.95
N PRO A 388 19.23 16.11 1.70
CA PRO A 388 19.86 16.14 0.39
C PRO A 388 19.24 15.18 -0.64
N GLN A 389 18.61 14.08 -0.21
CA GLN A 389 17.95 13.18 -1.16
C GLN A 389 16.65 13.75 -1.72
N ALA A 390 15.95 14.58 -0.94
CA ALA A 390 14.79 15.31 -1.45
C ALA A 390 15.23 16.35 -2.51
N GLU A 391 16.32 17.08 -2.28
CA GLU A 391 16.88 18.00 -3.27
C GLU A 391 17.28 17.28 -4.57
N LYS A 392 17.92 16.11 -4.45
CA LYS A 392 18.21 15.25 -5.61
C LYS A 392 16.93 14.82 -6.33
N GLY A 393 15.88 14.47 -5.59
CA GLY A 393 14.57 14.12 -6.16
C GLY A 393 13.92 15.24 -6.97
N ILE A 394 14.06 16.49 -6.54
CA ILE A 394 13.63 17.66 -7.34
C ILE A 394 14.40 17.71 -8.68
N ALA A 395 15.71 17.49 -8.63
CA ALA A 395 16.53 17.44 -9.85
C ALA A 395 16.15 16.26 -10.75
N GLU A 396 15.77 15.10 -10.19
CA GLU A 396 15.23 13.98 -10.97
C GLU A 396 13.93 14.36 -11.68
N ALA A 397 13.00 15.05 -11.00
CA ALA A 397 11.74 15.52 -11.60
C ALA A 397 11.97 16.37 -12.85
N ALA A 398 12.97 17.26 -12.81
CA ALA A 398 13.34 18.12 -13.94
C ALA A 398 13.91 17.34 -15.13
N ARG A 399 14.54 16.19 -14.88
CA ARG A 399 15.12 15.31 -15.91
C ARG A 399 14.11 14.35 -16.52
N LEU A 400 12.92 14.19 -15.92
CA LEU A 400 11.87 13.34 -16.48
C LEU A 400 11.41 13.88 -17.83
N GLY A 401 11.67 13.10 -18.88
CA GLY A 401 11.11 13.33 -20.19
C GLY A 401 9.64 12.93 -20.21
N VAL A 402 8.75 13.89 -20.48
CA VAL A 402 7.34 13.59 -20.77
C VAL A 402 7.25 13.19 -22.24
N PRO A 403 6.73 11.99 -22.58
CA PRO A 403 6.54 11.61 -23.98
C PRO A 403 5.69 12.65 -24.72
N ALA A 404 6.11 12.99 -25.95
CA ALA A 404 5.44 13.99 -26.77
C ALA A 404 4.01 13.58 -27.17
N ARG A 405 3.66 12.30 -27.07
CA ARG A 405 2.30 11.79 -27.35
C ARG A 405 1.87 10.81 -26.28
N LEU A 406 0.67 11.02 -25.74
CA LEU A 406 0.00 10.08 -24.86
C LEU A 406 -0.57 8.92 -25.68
N THR A 407 -0.27 7.70 -25.28
CA THR A 407 -0.77 6.45 -25.87
C THR A 407 -1.16 5.49 -24.74
N THR A 408 -2.01 4.52 -25.02
CA THR A 408 -2.37 3.47 -24.03
C THR A 408 -1.13 2.72 -23.50
N ALA A 409 -0.07 2.59 -24.31
CA ALA A 409 1.16 1.90 -23.93
C ALA A 409 2.05 2.70 -22.96
N ASN A 410 2.03 4.03 -23.02
CA ASN A 410 2.91 4.90 -22.23
C ASN A 410 2.21 5.75 -21.18
N GLU A 411 0.88 5.66 -21.07
CA GLU A 411 0.04 6.54 -20.25
C GLU A 411 0.50 6.71 -18.81
N ARG A 412 0.94 5.64 -18.16
CA ARG A 412 1.40 5.70 -16.77
C ARG A 412 2.71 6.46 -16.61
N GLY A 413 3.67 6.18 -17.49
CA GLY A 413 4.95 6.90 -17.49
C GLY A 413 4.75 8.36 -17.83
N TRP A 414 3.83 8.64 -18.77
CA TRP A 414 3.43 9.98 -19.14
C TRP A 414 2.77 10.73 -17.96
N TYR A 415 1.77 10.12 -17.31
CA TYR A 415 1.06 10.72 -16.18
C TYR A 415 2.00 10.95 -15.00
N GLY A 416 2.84 9.95 -14.66
CA GLY A 416 3.80 10.05 -13.57
C GLY A 416 4.82 11.16 -13.80
N ALA A 417 5.39 11.24 -15.02
CA ALA A 417 6.32 12.30 -15.38
C ALA A 417 5.65 13.69 -15.36
N LEU A 418 4.43 13.80 -15.89
CA LEU A 418 3.71 15.07 -15.92
C LEU A 418 3.28 15.52 -14.52
N ALA A 419 2.73 14.62 -13.70
CA ALA A 419 2.35 14.92 -12.32
C ALA A 419 3.55 15.30 -11.45
N ALA A 420 4.68 14.60 -11.58
CA ALA A 420 5.90 14.94 -10.86
C ALA A 420 6.44 16.32 -11.26
N ARG A 421 6.39 16.66 -12.55
CA ARG A 421 6.80 17.97 -13.04
C ARG A 421 5.85 19.09 -12.62
N ALA A 422 4.54 18.83 -12.66
CA ALA A 422 3.50 19.73 -12.19
C ALA A 422 3.70 20.09 -10.71
N GLU A 423 4.04 19.09 -9.89
CA GLU A 423 4.27 19.27 -8.45
C GLU A 423 5.34 20.32 -8.15
N PHE A 424 6.34 20.47 -9.01
CA PHE A 424 7.43 21.44 -8.84
C PHE A 424 7.30 22.65 -9.79
N GLY A 425 6.15 22.86 -10.42
CA GLY A 425 5.93 24.00 -11.33
C GLY A 425 6.84 24.01 -12.56
N LEU A 426 7.31 22.84 -13.02
CA LEU A 426 8.28 22.72 -14.11
C LEU A 426 7.69 22.85 -15.51
N GLY A 427 6.43 23.27 -15.60
CA GLY A 427 5.70 23.56 -16.82
C GLY A 427 5.43 22.35 -17.72
N CYS A 428 4.49 22.57 -18.64
CA CYS A 428 4.05 21.60 -19.63
C CYS A 428 5.10 21.46 -20.75
N GLY A 429 5.55 20.22 -21.03
CA GLY A 429 6.26 19.92 -22.27
C GLY A 429 5.31 19.90 -23.47
N ARG A 430 5.83 20.02 -24.71
CA ARG A 430 5.00 19.78 -25.91
C ARG A 430 4.43 18.36 -25.84
N THR A 431 3.12 18.26 -25.62
CA THR A 431 2.45 16.97 -25.46
C THR A 431 1.11 16.95 -26.20
N ALA A 432 0.92 15.93 -27.02
CA ALA A 432 -0.31 15.66 -27.74
C ALA A 432 -1.06 14.52 -27.06
N VAL A 433 -2.34 14.72 -26.79
CA VAL A 433 -3.23 13.67 -26.28
C VAL A 433 -4.23 13.32 -27.38
N GLU A 434 -4.24 12.05 -27.78
CA GLU A 434 -5.32 11.52 -28.62
C GLU A 434 -6.49 11.14 -27.73
N VAL A 435 -7.67 11.62 -28.10
CA VAL A 435 -8.93 11.19 -27.51
C VAL A 435 -9.14 9.72 -27.92
N PRO A 436 -9.33 8.79 -26.97
CA PRO A 436 -9.63 7.39 -27.29
C PRO A 436 -10.88 7.28 -28.19
N ASP A 437 -10.83 6.40 -29.19
CA ASP A 437 -11.97 6.14 -30.07
C ASP A 437 -13.22 5.77 -29.25
N GLY A 438 -14.32 6.51 -29.44
CA GLY A 438 -15.60 6.32 -28.73
C GLY A 438 -15.85 7.25 -27.54
N GLU A 439 -14.92 8.14 -27.17
CA GLU A 439 -15.13 9.15 -26.11
C GLU A 439 -15.81 10.46 -26.60
N GLY A 440 -16.32 10.49 -27.85
CA GLY A 440 -17.11 11.60 -28.39
C GLY A 440 -18.56 11.67 -27.87
N GLY A 441 -18.78 11.39 -26.59
CA GLY A 441 -20.09 11.39 -25.92
C GLY A 441 -20.28 12.56 -24.95
N ALA A 442 -21.47 12.66 -24.34
CA ALA A 442 -21.85 13.75 -23.42
C ALA A 442 -21.12 13.75 -22.05
N ALA A 443 -20.23 12.79 -21.78
CA ALA A 443 -19.50 12.65 -20.52
C ALA A 443 -18.11 12.05 -20.74
N LEU A 444 -17.11 12.55 -20.03
CA LEU A 444 -15.75 12.03 -20.06
C LEU A 444 -15.60 10.79 -19.18
N SER A 445 -14.73 9.86 -19.58
CA SER A 445 -14.37 8.74 -18.71
C SER A 445 -13.58 9.24 -17.49
N ALA A 446 -13.61 8.50 -16.38
CA ALA A 446 -12.77 8.82 -15.20
C ALA A 446 -11.26 8.82 -15.53
N ARG A 447 -10.86 8.11 -16.59
CA ARG A 447 -9.49 8.17 -17.14
C ARG A 447 -9.21 9.54 -17.76
N SER A 448 -10.10 10.01 -18.62
CA SER A 448 -9.92 11.29 -19.34
C SER A 448 -10.00 12.49 -18.41
N LEU A 449 -10.89 12.46 -17.41
CA LEU A 449 -10.90 13.48 -16.35
C LEU A 449 -9.56 13.58 -15.60
N ARG A 450 -8.95 12.44 -15.23
CA ARG A 450 -7.62 12.44 -14.58
C ARG A 450 -6.53 13.01 -15.48
N ILE A 451 -6.59 12.74 -16.78
CA ILE A 451 -5.64 13.30 -17.77
C ILE A 451 -5.82 14.83 -17.87
N VAL A 452 -7.07 15.31 -17.91
CA VAL A 452 -7.39 16.75 -17.93
C VAL A 452 -6.83 17.44 -16.68
N VAL A 453 -7.05 16.89 -15.49
CA VAL A 453 -6.57 17.48 -14.22
C VAL A 453 -5.04 17.56 -14.20
N VAL A 454 -4.32 16.50 -14.57
CA VAL A 454 -2.84 16.54 -14.55
C VAL A 454 -2.26 17.46 -15.63
N LEU A 455 -2.92 17.59 -16.79
CA LEU A 455 -2.56 18.58 -17.81
C LEU A 455 -2.69 19.99 -17.25
N ALA A 456 -3.79 20.26 -16.56
CA ALA A 456 -4.04 21.54 -15.94
C ALA A 456 -3.00 21.90 -14.88
N ASP A 457 -2.74 20.98 -13.95
CA ASP A 457 -1.74 21.14 -12.90
C ASP A 457 -0.34 21.40 -13.49
N ALA A 458 -0.04 20.82 -14.65
CA ALA A 458 1.20 21.05 -15.38
C ALA A 458 1.25 22.36 -16.19
N GLY A 459 0.15 23.11 -16.27
CA GLY A 459 0.03 24.32 -17.09
C GLY A 459 -0.23 24.05 -18.58
N CYS A 460 -0.73 22.87 -18.95
CA CYS A 460 -1.13 22.51 -20.30
C CYS A 460 -2.61 22.90 -20.59
N THR A 461 -3.06 24.08 -20.17
CA THR A 461 -4.49 24.47 -20.14
C THR A 461 -5.20 24.30 -21.49
N ALA A 462 -4.57 24.74 -22.59
CA ALA A 462 -5.16 24.60 -23.94
C ALA A 462 -5.35 23.14 -24.40
N GLN A 463 -4.60 22.18 -23.87
CA GLN A 463 -4.83 20.75 -24.15
C GLN A 463 -5.92 20.18 -23.22
N ALA A 464 -5.98 20.63 -21.97
CA ALA A 464 -7.03 20.27 -21.03
C ALA A 464 -8.42 20.75 -21.52
N GLU A 465 -8.53 22.02 -21.93
CA GLU A 465 -9.74 22.62 -22.50
C GLU A 465 -10.26 21.83 -23.72
N ARG A 466 -9.39 21.53 -24.69
CA ARG A 466 -9.74 20.74 -25.88
C ARG A 466 -10.30 19.36 -25.55
N LEU A 467 -9.81 18.71 -24.49
CA LEU A 467 -10.31 17.40 -24.07
C LEU A 467 -11.67 17.48 -23.37
N THR A 468 -12.05 18.65 -22.87
CA THR A 468 -13.33 18.89 -22.18
C THR A 468 -14.38 19.55 -23.07
N GLU A 469 -14.03 19.90 -24.31
CA GLU A 469 -14.90 20.60 -25.23
C GLU A 469 -16.21 19.82 -25.45
N GLY A 470 -17.35 20.50 -25.29
CA GLY A 470 -18.68 19.89 -25.45
C GLY A 470 -19.16 19.00 -24.30
N THR A 471 -18.40 18.90 -23.19
CA THR A 471 -18.80 18.13 -22.00
C THR A 471 -19.36 19.04 -20.90
N ASP A 472 -20.54 18.72 -20.36
CA ASP A 472 -21.08 19.37 -19.15
C ASP A 472 -20.49 18.72 -17.89
N LEU A 473 -19.37 19.28 -17.43
CA LEU A 473 -18.59 18.73 -16.31
C LEU A 473 -19.30 18.92 -14.97
N VAL A 474 -20.11 19.96 -14.83
CA VAL A 474 -20.92 20.24 -13.63
C VAL A 474 -22.04 19.21 -13.49
N ALA A 475 -22.76 18.93 -14.58
CA ALA A 475 -23.77 17.87 -14.59
C ALA A 475 -23.15 16.49 -14.35
N GLN A 476 -21.97 16.24 -14.91
CA GLN A 476 -21.22 15.02 -14.66
C GLN A 476 -20.81 14.88 -13.18
N ALA A 477 -20.32 15.95 -12.54
CA ALA A 477 -19.98 15.95 -11.13
C ALA A 477 -21.21 15.64 -10.24
N ARG A 478 -22.35 16.30 -10.51
CA ARG A 478 -23.63 16.03 -9.81
C ARG A 478 -24.10 14.59 -10.00
N LYS A 479 -23.91 14.03 -11.20
CA LYS A 479 -24.25 12.62 -11.47
C LYS A 479 -23.35 11.67 -10.68
N ALA A 480 -22.03 11.88 -10.71
CA ALA A 480 -21.06 11.06 -9.97
C ALA A 480 -21.30 11.11 -8.44
N LEU A 481 -21.56 12.31 -7.90
CA LEU A 481 -21.93 12.47 -6.48
C LEU A 481 -23.24 11.78 -6.12
N ARG A 482 -24.20 11.60 -7.04
CA ARG A 482 -25.43 10.85 -6.77
C ARG A 482 -25.20 9.35 -6.84
N GLU A 483 -24.43 8.91 -7.83
CA GLU A 483 -24.11 7.49 -8.09
C GLU A 483 -23.11 6.89 -7.10
N GLY A 484 -22.49 7.70 -6.25
CA GLY A 484 -21.61 7.20 -5.20
C GLY A 484 -20.13 7.20 -5.57
N ASP A 485 -19.70 8.06 -6.50
CA ASP A 485 -18.32 8.17 -6.96
C ASP A 485 -17.75 9.56 -6.65
N LEU A 486 -17.13 9.68 -5.47
CA LEU A 486 -16.57 10.94 -4.98
C LEU A 486 -15.35 11.40 -5.78
N VAL A 487 -14.51 10.46 -6.23
CA VAL A 487 -13.24 10.80 -6.90
C VAL A 487 -13.54 11.33 -8.30
N THR A 488 -14.42 10.67 -9.04
CA THR A 488 -14.85 11.16 -10.37
C THR A 488 -15.55 12.51 -10.27
N ALA A 489 -16.36 12.74 -9.23
CA ALA A 489 -16.98 14.04 -9.01
C ALA A 489 -15.95 15.17 -8.78
N SER A 490 -14.95 14.91 -7.93
CA SER A 490 -13.88 15.87 -7.66
C SER A 490 -13.05 16.16 -8.92
N ASP A 491 -12.71 15.15 -9.71
CA ASP A 491 -11.96 15.34 -10.95
C ASP A 491 -12.79 16.08 -12.01
N ALA A 492 -14.11 15.89 -12.06
CA ALA A 492 -15.02 16.64 -12.94
C ALA A 492 -15.12 18.12 -12.53
N VAL A 493 -15.22 18.44 -11.24
CA VAL A 493 -15.20 19.84 -10.76
C VAL A 493 -13.85 20.51 -11.03
N GLN A 494 -12.74 19.81 -10.79
CA GLN A 494 -11.42 20.33 -11.14
C GLN A 494 -11.28 20.58 -12.64
N ALA A 495 -11.75 19.64 -13.48
CA ALA A 495 -11.79 19.85 -14.92
C ALA A 495 -12.67 21.06 -15.32
N ALA A 496 -13.81 21.28 -14.65
CA ALA A 496 -14.68 22.42 -14.90
C ALA A 496 -13.99 23.75 -14.60
N LEU A 497 -13.27 23.83 -13.47
CA LEU A 497 -12.49 25.01 -13.09
C LEU A 497 -11.38 25.32 -14.10
N VAL A 498 -10.70 24.28 -14.58
CA VAL A 498 -9.59 24.40 -15.54
C VAL A 498 -10.08 24.87 -16.90
N SER A 499 -11.24 24.39 -17.32
CA SER A 499 -11.84 24.73 -18.61
C SER A 499 -12.73 25.97 -18.56
N GLU A 500 -12.60 26.75 -17.49
CA GLU A 500 -13.35 27.99 -17.23
C GLU A 500 -14.89 27.83 -17.35
N GLN A 501 -15.40 26.62 -17.08
CA GLN A 501 -16.84 26.40 -17.04
C GLN A 501 -17.41 27.05 -15.77
N SER A 502 -18.54 27.76 -15.90
CA SER A 502 -19.22 28.35 -14.76
C SER A 502 -19.79 27.25 -13.85
N ILE A 503 -19.39 27.26 -12.59
CA ILE A 503 -19.90 26.34 -11.57
C ILE A 503 -20.97 27.07 -10.75
N PRO A 504 -22.25 26.64 -10.79
CA PRO A 504 -23.33 27.29 -10.07
C PRO A 504 -23.10 27.27 -8.54
N GLN A 505 -23.44 28.38 -7.87
CA GLN A 505 -23.39 28.49 -6.40
C GLN A 505 -24.17 27.37 -5.70
N GLU A 506 -25.30 26.97 -6.29
CA GLU A 506 -26.12 25.85 -5.82
C GLU A 506 -25.32 24.56 -5.63
N LEU A 507 -24.36 24.26 -6.51
CA LEU A 507 -23.52 23.07 -6.33
C LEU A 507 -22.66 23.20 -5.07
N TRP A 508 -22.04 24.36 -4.85
CA TRP A 508 -21.21 24.61 -3.67
C TRP A 508 -22.01 24.51 -2.37
N ASP A 509 -23.23 25.04 -2.37
CA ASP A 509 -24.12 25.01 -1.21
C ASP A 509 -24.59 23.57 -0.88
N GLU A 510 -24.77 22.71 -1.89
CA GLU A 510 -25.19 21.31 -1.73
C GLU A 510 -24.06 20.38 -1.25
N LEU A 511 -22.80 20.69 -1.57
CA LEU A 511 -21.65 19.79 -1.36
C LEU A 511 -21.51 19.27 0.08
N PRO A 512 -21.62 20.08 1.15
CA PRO A 512 -21.52 19.57 2.53
C PRO A 512 -22.55 18.46 2.82
N GLY A 513 -23.80 18.64 2.37
CA GLY A 513 -24.86 17.65 2.54
C GLY A 513 -24.63 16.40 1.70
N LEU A 514 -24.16 16.56 0.47
CA LEU A 514 -23.85 15.45 -0.44
C LEU A 514 -22.65 14.62 0.04
N LEU A 515 -21.66 15.25 0.68
CA LEU A 515 -20.45 14.59 1.19
C LEU A 515 -20.67 13.86 2.51
N GLN A 516 -21.71 14.19 3.28
CA GLN A 516 -21.98 13.59 4.59
C GLN A 516 -22.09 12.05 4.53
N ARG A 517 -22.67 11.51 3.46
CA ARG A 517 -22.82 10.06 3.26
C ARG A 517 -21.51 9.32 2.94
N TYR A 518 -20.45 10.06 2.62
CA TYR A 518 -19.12 9.53 2.34
C TYR A 518 -18.20 9.59 3.57
N ARG A 519 -18.61 10.23 4.67
CA ARG A 519 -17.80 10.29 5.90
C ARG A 519 -17.69 8.92 6.57
N ASP A 520 -16.53 8.63 7.11
CA ASP A 520 -16.31 7.47 7.95
C ASP A 520 -16.99 7.64 9.32
N ALA A 521 -17.59 6.57 9.84
CA ALA A 521 -18.36 6.61 11.08
C ALA A 521 -17.48 6.68 12.33
N ASN A 522 -16.25 6.17 12.26
CA ASN A 522 -15.29 6.15 13.36
C ASN A 522 -14.29 7.31 13.26
N PHE A 523 -14.04 7.81 12.05
CA PHE A 523 -13.09 8.89 11.77
C PHE A 523 -13.77 10.00 10.95
N PRO A 524 -14.49 10.93 11.59
CA PRO A 524 -15.39 11.86 10.91
C PRO A 524 -14.70 12.85 9.96
N ASP A 525 -13.38 13.03 10.06
CA ASP A 525 -12.59 13.87 9.17
C ASP A 525 -12.10 13.12 7.91
N LEU A 526 -12.37 11.82 7.82
CA LEU A 526 -12.01 10.97 6.69
C LEU A 526 -13.22 10.63 5.83
N TYR A 527 -12.96 10.46 4.53
CA TYR A 527 -13.99 10.16 3.53
C TYR A 527 -13.67 8.89 2.75
N ALA A 528 -14.71 8.14 2.40
CA ALA A 528 -14.69 6.96 1.55
C ALA A 528 -14.97 7.32 0.09
N ALA A 529 -14.49 6.50 -0.85
CA ALA A 529 -14.73 6.73 -2.28
C ALA A 529 -16.22 6.57 -2.66
N SER A 530 -16.94 5.73 -1.92
CA SER A 530 -18.37 5.47 -2.04
C SER A 530 -19.06 5.47 -0.67
N PRO A 531 -20.38 5.73 -0.61
CA PRO A 531 -21.11 5.79 0.64
C PRO A 531 -21.07 4.47 1.42
N GLY A 532 -20.78 4.53 2.72
CA GLY A 532 -20.64 3.35 3.59
C GLY A 532 -19.39 2.49 3.32
N GLY A 533 -18.49 2.93 2.43
CA GLY A 533 -17.19 2.31 2.22
C GLY A 533 -16.17 2.68 3.30
N THR A 534 -14.99 2.06 3.23
CA THR A 534 -13.86 2.42 4.07
C THR A 534 -13.28 3.77 3.64
N ALA A 535 -12.94 4.63 4.61
CA ALA A 535 -12.21 5.87 4.34
C ALA A 535 -10.97 5.64 3.47
N SER A 536 -10.51 6.63 2.71
CA SER A 536 -9.23 6.58 1.99
C SER A 536 -8.60 7.96 1.82
N ALA A 537 -7.27 8.03 1.71
CA ALA A 537 -6.58 9.30 1.49
C ALA A 537 -6.98 9.98 0.17
N ASP A 538 -7.23 9.20 -0.90
CA ASP A 538 -7.66 9.73 -2.20
C ASP A 538 -9.07 10.33 -2.14
N ALA A 539 -10.00 9.64 -1.49
CA ALA A 539 -11.37 10.13 -1.30
C ALA A 539 -11.42 11.31 -0.31
N THR A 540 -10.62 11.26 0.75
CA THR A 540 -10.46 12.36 1.72
C THR A 540 -9.89 13.60 1.02
N ARG A 541 -8.85 13.43 0.19
CA ARG A 541 -8.33 14.49 -0.69
C ARG A 541 -9.42 15.03 -1.61
N ALA A 542 -10.16 14.16 -2.30
CA ALA A 542 -11.24 14.55 -3.22
C ALA A 542 -12.36 15.35 -2.52
N ALA A 543 -12.79 14.91 -1.34
CA ALA A 543 -13.75 15.64 -0.51
C ALA A 543 -13.22 17.01 -0.10
N TYR A 544 -11.98 17.09 0.40
CA TYR A 544 -11.40 18.39 0.78
C TYR A 544 -11.20 19.31 -0.42
N TYR A 545 -10.86 18.81 -1.60
CA TYR A 545 -10.83 19.64 -2.81
C TYR A 545 -12.20 20.18 -3.22
N LEU A 546 -13.26 19.41 -3.00
CA LEU A 546 -14.63 19.89 -3.25
C LEU A 546 -15.08 20.90 -2.18
N LEU A 547 -14.51 20.85 -0.99
CA LEU A 547 -14.85 21.75 0.13
C LEU A 547 -13.96 23.01 0.22
N ALA A 548 -12.82 23.03 -0.48
CA ALA A 548 -11.82 24.10 -0.45
C ALA A 548 -12.12 25.21 -1.47
#